data_AF-A0A6B3I6W0-F1
#
_entry.id   AF-A0A6B3I6W0-F1
#
_cell.length_a   1.000
_cell.length_b   1.000
_cell.length_c   1.000
_cell.angle_alpha   90.00
_cell.angle_beta   90.00
_cell.angle_gamma   90.00
#
_symmetry.space_group_name_H-M   'P 1'
#
loop_
_entity.id
_entity.type
_entity.pdbx_description
1 polymer ?
#
loop_
_entity_poly.entity_id
_entity_poly.type
_entity_poly.pdbx_seq_one_letter_code
_entity_poly.pdbx_strand_id
1 'polypeptide(L)'
;AAAVDWARSTGGLILEDDYDGEFRFDRQPVGALQGLDPERVVYLGTASKSLAPGLRLGWMVLPRGLVGEVVAAKGVSDWMSGAFDQLTLAEFIASGAYDRHVRSMRLRYRRRRDQLVAALAERAPGIEVSGIAAGLHAVLELPPGTE
;
A
#
# COMPACT_ATOMS: atom_id res chain seq x y z
N ALA A 1 -8.39 -15.74 -1.68
CA ALA A 1 -9.40 -16.30 -0.75
C ALA A 1 -8.77 -17.14 0.36
N ALA A 2 -7.77 -17.99 0.09
CA ALA A 2 -7.17 -18.88 1.09
C ALA A 2 -6.80 -18.23 2.45
N ALA A 3 -6.21 -17.03 2.47
CA ALA A 3 -5.92 -16.32 3.72
C ALA A 3 -7.19 -15.98 4.52
N VAL A 4 -8.22 -15.49 3.84
CA VAL A 4 -9.53 -15.20 4.44
C VAL A 4 -10.20 -16.48 4.92
N ASP A 5 -10.11 -17.57 4.16
CA ASP A 5 -10.67 -18.86 4.55
C ASP A 5 -9.96 -19.44 5.79
N TRP A 6 -8.64 -19.24 5.89
CA TRP A 6 -7.88 -19.54 7.10
C TRP A 6 -8.35 -18.69 8.29
N ALA A 7 -8.53 -17.39 8.11
CA ALA A 7 -9.02 -16.51 9.17
C ALA A 7 -10.42 -16.93 9.65
N ARG A 8 -11.28 -17.37 8.72
CA ARG A 8 -12.61 -17.91 9.05
C ARG A 8 -12.53 -19.19 9.87
N SER A 9 -11.72 -20.15 9.46
CA SER A 9 -11.66 -21.47 10.10
C SER A 9 -10.96 -21.45 11.46
N THR A 10 -10.05 -20.51 11.68
CA THR A 10 -9.26 -20.41 12.91
C THR A 10 -9.77 -19.36 13.89
N GLY A 11 -10.70 -18.51 13.48
CA GLY A 11 -11.08 -17.33 14.26
C GLY A 11 -10.04 -16.20 14.17
N GLY A 12 -9.06 -16.28 13.27
CA GLY A 12 -8.02 -15.28 13.09
C GLY A 12 -8.51 -13.95 12.52
N LEU A 13 -7.65 -12.94 12.66
CA LEU A 13 -7.78 -11.59 12.11
C LEU A 13 -6.63 -11.34 11.13
N ILE A 14 -6.92 -10.76 9.98
CA ILE A 14 -5.92 -10.38 8.96
C ILE A 14 -5.68 -8.88 9.06
N LEU A 15 -4.41 -8.49 9.11
CA LEU A 15 -3.99 -7.10 8.98
C LEU A 15 -3.43 -6.92 7.57
N GLU A 16 -4.17 -6.21 6.73
CA GLU A 16 -3.79 -5.91 5.35
C GLU A 16 -3.13 -4.52 5.31
N ASP A 17 -1.81 -4.48 5.22
CA ASP A 17 -1.05 -3.24 5.02
C ASP A 17 -0.89 -2.94 3.53
N ASP A 18 -1.78 -2.09 3.00
CA ASP A 18 -1.86 -1.74 1.58
C ASP A 18 -1.30 -0.33 1.34
N TYR A 19 0.00 -0.16 1.59
CA TYR A 19 0.66 1.14 1.51
C TYR A 19 0.97 1.61 0.07
N ASP A 20 0.94 0.75 -0.94
CA ASP A 20 1.25 1.07 -2.33
C ASP A 20 0.36 0.40 -3.38
N GLY A 21 -0.85 -0.04 -2.98
CA GLY A 21 -1.82 -0.71 -3.84
C GLY A 21 -2.17 0.08 -5.10
N GLU A 22 -2.07 1.42 -5.06
CA GLU A 22 -2.28 2.27 -6.23
C GLU A 22 -1.22 2.10 -7.32
N PHE A 23 -0.04 1.56 -7.01
CA PHE A 23 1.12 1.53 -7.89
C PHE A 23 1.35 0.17 -8.55
N ARG A 24 0.37 -0.35 -9.29
CA ARG A 24 0.57 -1.55 -10.15
C ARG A 24 0.78 -1.15 -11.62
N PHE A 25 1.79 -1.71 -12.28
CA PHE A 25 2.21 -1.22 -13.61
C PHE A 25 1.80 -2.12 -14.78
N ASP A 26 1.67 -3.43 -14.56
CA ASP A 26 1.55 -4.43 -15.63
C ASP A 26 0.25 -5.27 -15.59
N ARG A 27 -0.54 -5.19 -14.51
CA ARG A 27 -1.76 -6.01 -14.32
C ARG A 27 -2.92 -5.19 -13.76
N GLN A 28 -4.13 -5.77 -13.86
CA GLN A 28 -5.30 -5.24 -13.17
C GLN A 28 -5.03 -5.11 -11.66
N PRO A 29 -5.59 -4.07 -11.01
CA PRO A 29 -5.55 -3.97 -9.56
C PRO A 29 -6.05 -5.26 -8.90
N VAL A 30 -5.30 -5.78 -7.95
CA VAL A 30 -5.83 -6.80 -7.04
C VAL A 30 -6.70 -6.06 -6.04
N GLY A 31 -7.97 -6.43 -5.95
CA GLY A 31 -8.88 -5.82 -4.96
C GLY A 31 -8.41 -6.13 -3.54
N ALA A 32 -8.61 -5.18 -2.63
CA ALA A 32 -8.29 -5.35 -1.22
C ALA A 32 -9.02 -6.56 -0.62
N LEU A 33 -8.34 -7.30 0.26
CA LEU A 33 -8.91 -8.42 1.02
C LEU A 33 -10.08 -7.94 1.90
N GLN A 34 -10.07 -6.68 2.33
CA GLN A 34 -11.17 -6.06 3.07
C GLN A 34 -12.54 -6.28 2.43
N GLY A 35 -12.62 -6.24 1.10
CA GLY A 35 -13.87 -6.45 0.37
C GLY A 35 -14.41 -7.88 0.44
N LEU A 36 -13.59 -8.85 0.85
CA LEU A 36 -13.95 -10.26 0.92
C LEU A 36 -14.52 -10.67 2.28
N ASP A 37 -14.06 -10.05 3.37
CA ASP A 37 -14.57 -10.29 4.72
C ASP A 37 -14.30 -9.11 5.68
N PRO A 38 -15.20 -8.11 5.72
CA PRO A 38 -15.02 -6.91 6.54
C PRO A 38 -14.94 -7.15 8.05
N GLU A 39 -15.41 -8.30 8.53
CA GLU A 39 -15.39 -8.64 9.96
C GLU A 39 -14.10 -9.35 10.38
N ARG A 40 -13.24 -9.72 9.42
CA ARG A 40 -11.99 -10.47 9.68
C ARG A 40 -10.74 -9.82 9.08
N VAL A 41 -10.91 -8.80 8.27
CA VAL A 41 -9.79 -8.06 7.70
C VAL A 41 -9.81 -6.65 8.29
N VAL A 42 -8.63 -6.20 8.71
CA VAL A 42 -8.31 -4.81 9.02
C VAL A 42 -7.46 -4.29 7.87
N TYR A 43 -8.00 -3.35 7.10
CA TYR A 43 -7.26 -2.67 6.04
C TYR A 43 -6.53 -1.47 6.62
N LEU A 44 -5.26 -1.30 6.26
CA LEU A 44 -4.41 -0.19 6.62
C LEU A 44 -3.98 0.53 5.34
N GLY A 45 -4.27 1.82 5.26
CA GLY A 45 -3.83 2.67 4.16
C GLY A 45 -3.03 3.87 4.64
N THR A 46 -2.25 4.47 3.74
CA THR A 46 -1.45 5.66 4.05
C THR A 46 -1.26 6.59 2.86
N ALA A 47 -1.22 7.89 3.12
CA ALA A 47 -0.81 8.91 2.15
C ALA A 47 0.72 8.97 1.95
N SER A 48 1.50 8.23 2.74
CA SER A 48 2.96 8.39 2.79
C SER A 48 3.66 8.04 1.49
N LYS A 49 3.17 7.02 0.78
CA LYS A 49 3.78 6.53 -0.47
C LYS A 49 3.09 7.08 -1.72
N SER A 50 1.80 7.40 -1.61
CA SER A 50 1.05 8.02 -2.70
C SER A 50 1.29 9.53 -2.83
N LEU A 51 1.54 10.23 -1.71
CA LEU A 51 1.73 11.68 -1.67
C LEU A 51 3.07 12.09 -1.06
N ALA A 52 3.16 12.07 0.28
CA ALA A 52 4.34 12.54 0.99
C ALA A 52 4.38 11.94 2.41
N PRO A 53 5.52 11.37 2.85
CA PRO A 53 5.65 10.83 4.21
C PRO A 53 5.39 11.87 5.30
N GLY A 54 5.66 13.15 5.02
CA GLY A 54 5.51 14.27 5.95
C GLY A 54 4.06 14.61 6.32
N LEU A 55 3.06 14.17 5.55
CA LEU A 55 1.64 14.39 5.90
C LEU A 55 1.22 13.61 7.16
N ARG A 56 1.93 12.52 7.48
CA ARG A 56 1.64 11.63 8.61
C ARG A 56 0.18 11.11 8.64
N LEU A 57 -0.47 11.02 7.49
CA LEU A 57 -1.84 10.51 7.37
C LEU A 57 -1.85 9.01 7.05
N GLY A 58 -2.52 8.26 7.91
CA GLY A 58 -2.90 6.86 7.71
C GLY A 58 -4.32 6.64 8.18
N TRP A 59 -4.96 5.60 7.66
CA TRP A 59 -6.34 5.24 8.00
C TRP A 59 -6.46 3.73 8.15
N MET A 60 -7.50 3.32 8.87
CA MET A 60 -7.86 1.92 9.06
C MET A 60 -9.32 1.70 8.67
N VAL A 61 -9.60 0.62 7.94
CA VAL A 61 -10.97 0.07 7.84
C VAL A 61 -11.03 -1.13 8.75
N LEU A 62 -11.82 -1.02 9.81
CA LEU A 62 -11.86 -1.98 10.91
C LEU A 62 -13.16 -2.79 10.87
N PRO A 63 -13.15 -4.06 11.34
CA PRO A 63 -14.35 -4.74 11.81
C PRO A 63 -15.10 -3.88 12.82
N ARG A 64 -16.44 -3.87 12.74
CA ARG A 64 -17.26 -2.95 13.54
C ARG A 64 -16.98 -3.08 15.05
N GLY A 65 -16.77 -4.30 15.52
CA GLY A 65 -16.49 -4.57 16.94
C GLY A 65 -15.17 -3.99 17.44
N LEU A 66 -14.20 -3.75 16.57
CA LEU A 66 -12.86 -3.27 16.96
C LEU A 66 -12.73 -1.73 16.97
N VAL A 67 -13.69 -1.01 16.40
CA VAL A 67 -13.62 0.46 16.28
C VAL A 67 -13.45 1.13 17.65
N GLY A 68 -14.24 0.73 18.64
CA GLY A 68 -14.19 1.33 19.98
C GLY A 68 -12.84 1.14 20.68
N GLU A 69 -12.30 -0.08 20.63
CA GLU A 69 -11.00 -0.40 21.25
C GLU A 69 -9.85 0.32 20.55
N VAL A 70 -9.86 0.39 19.22
CA VAL A 70 -8.81 1.09 18.45
C VAL A 70 -8.87 2.60 18.67
N VAL A 71 -10.07 3.20 18.72
CA VAL A 71 -10.22 4.63 19.04
C VAL A 71 -9.73 4.93 20.45
N ALA A 72 -10.06 4.08 21.43
CA ALA A 72 -9.58 4.24 22.81
C ALA A 72 -8.05 4.14 22.88
N ALA A 73 -7.45 3.15 22.21
CA ALA A 73 -6.00 2.98 22.14
C ALA A 73 -5.33 4.19 21.45
N LYS A 74 -5.89 4.67 20.34
CA LYS A 74 -5.42 5.88 19.66
C LYS A 74 -5.47 7.09 20.59
N GLY A 75 -6.56 7.30 21.31
CA GLY A 75 -6.71 8.41 22.26
C GLY A 75 -5.64 8.43 23.36
N VAL A 76 -5.07 7.28 23.74
CA VAL A 76 -3.98 7.23 24.73
C VAL A 76 -2.65 7.68 24.13
N SER A 77 -2.36 7.32 22.88
CA SER A 77 -1.04 7.55 22.25
C SER A 77 -0.97 8.79 21.37
N ASP A 78 -2.05 9.16 20.71
CA ASP A 78 -2.14 10.28 19.77
C ASP A 78 -3.59 10.74 19.62
N TRP A 79 -3.93 11.82 20.33
CA TRP A 79 -5.29 12.34 20.38
C TRP A 79 -5.82 12.85 19.04
N MET A 80 -4.98 13.36 18.13
CA MET A 80 -5.45 13.98 16.89
C MET A 80 -4.47 13.84 15.73
N SER A 81 -4.98 13.44 14.58
CA SER A 81 -4.30 13.66 13.30
C SER A 81 -4.47 15.12 12.86
N GLY A 82 -3.49 15.69 12.15
CA GLY A 82 -3.50 17.09 11.73
C GLY A 82 -4.79 17.46 10.98
N ALA A 83 -5.60 18.37 11.53
CA ALA A 83 -6.89 18.73 10.95
C ALA A 83 -6.75 19.37 9.55
N PHE A 84 -5.74 20.23 9.37
CA PHE A 84 -5.45 20.83 8.07
C PHE A 84 -5.03 19.78 7.04
N ASP A 85 -4.20 18.80 7.42
CA ASP A 85 -3.78 17.72 6.52
C ASP A 85 -4.99 16.88 6.09
N GLN A 86 -5.88 16.54 7.04
CA GLN A 86 -7.11 15.80 6.76
C GLN A 86 -8.03 16.55 5.80
N LEU A 87 -8.30 17.83 6.06
CA LEU A 87 -9.16 18.66 5.21
C LEU A 87 -8.55 18.88 3.82
N THR A 88 -7.24 19.08 3.75
CA THR A 88 -6.51 19.23 2.48
C THR A 88 -6.59 17.95 1.67
N LEU A 89 -6.38 16.78 2.31
CA LEU A 89 -6.51 15.49 1.63
C LEU A 89 -7.94 15.26 1.15
N ALA A 90 -8.94 15.61 1.96
CA ALA A 90 -10.35 15.47 1.59
C ALA A 90 -10.68 16.30 0.33
N GLU A 91 -10.26 17.57 0.27
CA GLU A 91 -10.44 18.42 -0.91
C GLU A 91 -9.66 17.89 -2.13
N PHE A 92 -8.44 17.40 -1.91
CA PHE A 92 -7.62 16.83 -2.97
C PHE A 92 -8.26 15.58 -3.60
N ILE A 93 -8.94 14.76 -2.79
CA ILE A 93 -9.74 13.62 -3.25
C ILE A 93 -11.02 14.10 -3.95
N ALA A 94 -11.81 14.97 -3.31
CA ALA A 94 -13.11 15.42 -3.84
C ALA A 94 -13.00 16.15 -5.19
N SER A 95 -11.91 16.90 -5.41
CA SER A 95 -11.61 17.58 -6.68
C SER A 95 -11.09 16.63 -7.79
N GLY A 96 -10.93 15.34 -7.49
CA GLY A 96 -10.33 14.33 -8.37
C GLY A 96 -8.83 14.56 -8.62
N ALA A 97 -8.19 15.46 -7.89
CA ALA A 97 -6.77 15.77 -8.06
C ALA A 97 -5.89 14.62 -7.59
N TYR A 98 -6.31 13.87 -6.55
CA TYR A 98 -5.66 12.64 -6.10
C TYR A 98 -5.56 11.60 -7.23
N ASP A 99 -6.68 11.30 -7.91
CA ASP A 99 -6.69 10.32 -8.99
C ASP A 99 -5.79 10.71 -10.16
N ARG A 100 -5.78 12.00 -10.52
CA ARG A 100 -4.88 12.54 -11.56
C ARG A 100 -3.42 12.40 -11.15
N HIS A 101 -3.10 12.72 -9.89
CA HIS A 101 -1.76 12.58 -9.34
C HIS A 101 -1.30 11.12 -9.34
N VAL A 102 -2.09 10.20 -8.78
CA VAL A 102 -1.78 8.76 -8.76
C VAL A 102 -1.54 8.23 -10.16
N ARG A 103 -2.40 8.60 -11.14
CA ARG A 103 -2.22 8.19 -12.54
C ARG A 103 -0.91 8.69 -13.15
N SER A 104 -0.57 9.95 -12.89
CA SER A 104 0.71 10.54 -13.32
C SER A 104 1.91 9.82 -12.67
N MET A 105 1.83 9.55 -11.37
CA MET A 105 2.87 8.85 -10.62
C MET A 105 3.06 7.41 -11.05
N ARG A 106 1.98 6.67 -11.36
CA ARG A 106 2.06 5.32 -11.95
C ARG A 106 2.90 5.29 -13.23
N LEU A 107 2.68 6.25 -14.13
CA LEU A 107 3.47 6.34 -15.38
C LEU A 107 4.94 6.65 -15.10
N ARG A 108 5.21 7.57 -14.16
CA ARG A 108 6.57 7.95 -13.79
C ARG A 108 7.33 6.79 -13.14
N TYR A 109 6.70 6.09 -12.20
CA TYR A 109 7.32 4.97 -11.49
C TYR A 109 7.52 3.76 -12.39
N ARG A 110 6.56 3.47 -13.28
CA ARG A 110 6.73 2.48 -14.34
C ARG A 110 7.97 2.77 -15.20
N ARG A 111 8.10 4.02 -15.70
CA ARG A 111 9.26 4.41 -16.51
C ARG A 111 10.58 4.21 -15.77
N ARG A 112 10.65 4.60 -14.49
CA ARG A 112 11.84 4.40 -13.66
C ARG A 112 12.18 2.93 -13.47
N ARG A 113 11.17 2.09 -13.22
CA ARG A 113 11.34 0.64 -13.11
C ARG A 113 11.88 0.06 -14.42
N ASP A 114 11.27 0.41 -15.54
CA ASP A 114 11.67 -0.11 -16.86
C ASP A 114 13.12 0.28 -17.20
N GLN A 115 13.52 1.51 -16.84
CA GLN A 115 14.91 1.96 -16.97
C GLN A 115 15.88 1.16 -16.08
N LEU A 116 15.51 0.90 -14.83
CA LEU A 116 16.31 0.07 -13.91
C LEU A 116 16.48 -1.35 -14.46
N VAL A 117 15.37 -1.98 -14.90
CA VAL A 117 15.38 -3.34 -15.46
C VAL A 117 16.25 -3.40 -16.72
N ALA A 118 16.13 -2.43 -17.63
CA ALA A 118 16.95 -2.38 -18.83
C ALA A 118 18.45 -2.21 -18.50
N ALA A 119 18.78 -1.32 -17.55
CA ALA A 119 20.16 -1.11 -17.13
C ALA A 119 20.76 -2.37 -16.47
N LEU A 120 19.99 -3.09 -15.64
CA LEU A 120 20.43 -4.36 -15.04
C LEU A 120 20.65 -5.43 -16.11
N ALA A 121 19.76 -5.56 -17.08
CA ALA A 121 19.93 -6.52 -18.18
C ALA A 121 21.19 -6.25 -19.02
N GLU A 122 21.56 -4.98 -19.22
CA GLU A 122 22.77 -4.60 -19.95
C GLU A 122 24.05 -4.77 -19.11
N ARG A 123 24.02 -4.39 -17.83
CA ARG A 123 25.23 -4.23 -17.01
C ARG A 123 25.48 -5.35 -16.02
N ALA A 124 24.44 -6.11 -15.66
CA ALA A 124 24.50 -7.18 -14.69
C ALA A 124 23.53 -8.32 -15.08
N PRO A 125 23.75 -9.00 -16.22
CA PRO A 125 22.81 -9.99 -16.76
C PRO A 125 22.58 -11.21 -15.88
N GLY A 126 23.42 -11.43 -14.86
CA GLY A 126 23.23 -12.48 -13.85
C GLY A 126 22.39 -12.06 -12.64
N ILE A 127 21.88 -10.82 -12.60
CA ILE A 127 21.00 -10.32 -11.54
C ILE A 127 19.58 -10.25 -12.11
N GLU A 128 18.67 -11.02 -11.51
CA GLU A 128 17.27 -11.02 -11.89
C GLU A 128 16.44 -10.09 -11.01
N VAL A 129 15.52 -9.35 -11.63
CA VAL A 129 14.51 -8.57 -10.92
C VAL A 129 13.30 -9.45 -10.68
N SER A 130 13.06 -9.84 -9.43
CA SER A 130 11.95 -10.73 -9.06
C SER A 130 10.72 -9.96 -8.56
N GLY A 131 9.63 -10.69 -8.36
CA GLY A 131 8.36 -10.15 -7.87
C GLY A 131 7.47 -9.50 -8.95
N ILE A 132 6.38 -8.88 -8.48
CA ILE A 132 5.40 -8.22 -9.35
C ILE A 132 5.89 -6.83 -9.79
N ALA A 133 5.49 -6.36 -10.97
CA ALA A 133 5.76 -4.98 -11.40
C ALA A 133 4.80 -4.01 -10.70
N ALA A 134 5.02 -3.82 -9.40
CA ALA A 134 4.23 -2.93 -8.57
C ALA A 134 5.09 -2.25 -7.49
N GLY A 135 4.49 -1.26 -6.85
CA GLY A 135 5.06 -0.54 -5.73
C GLY A 135 6.18 0.40 -6.11
N LEU A 136 6.97 0.74 -5.10
CA LEU A 136 8.09 1.69 -5.19
C LEU A 136 9.46 1.04 -4.99
N HIS A 137 9.53 -0.29 -5.10
CA HIS A 137 10.74 -1.08 -4.88
C HIS A 137 10.95 -2.11 -5.98
N ALA A 138 12.17 -2.64 -6.06
CA ALA A 138 12.52 -3.79 -6.88
C ALA A 138 13.32 -4.75 -6.00
N VAL A 139 13.02 -6.05 -6.09
CA VAL A 139 13.79 -7.10 -5.41
C VAL A 139 14.75 -7.68 -6.43
N LEU A 140 16.03 -7.73 -6.06
CA LEU A 140 17.09 -8.26 -6.90
C LEU A 140 17.58 -9.56 -6.29
N GLU A 141 17.60 -10.61 -7.09
CA GLU A 141 18.20 -11.88 -6.69
C GLU A 141 19.68 -11.85 -7.05
N LEU A 142 20.52 -11.92 -6.02
CA LEU A 142 21.97 -11.99 -6.19
C LEU A 142 22.40 -13.46 -6.33
N PRO A 143 23.45 -13.74 -7.11
CA PRO A 143 24.03 -15.07 -7.15
C PRO A 143 24.46 -15.56 -5.76
N PRO A 144 24.39 -16.87 -5.49
CA PRO A 144 24.86 -17.41 -4.21
C PRO A 144 26.31 -17.00 -3.90
N GLY A 145 26.55 -16.49 -2.70
CA GLY A 145 27.89 -16.11 -2.24
C GLY A 145 28.39 -14.74 -2.70
N THR A 146 27.51 -13.85 -3.16
CA THR A 146 27.86 -12.48 -3.59
C THR A 146 27.31 -11.38 -2.67
N GLU A 147 27.04 -11.70 -1.39
CA GLU A 147 26.70 -10.69 -0.36
C GLU A 147 27.94 -9.97 0.18
#